data_AF-A0A8E2JM59-F1
#
_entry.id   AF-A0A8E2JM59-F1
#
_cell.length_a   1.000
_cell.length_b   1.000
_cell.length_c   1.000
_cell.angle_alpha   90.00
_cell.angle_beta   90.00
_cell.angle_gamma   90.00
#
_symmetry.space_group_name_H-M   'P 1'
#
loop_
_entity.id
_entity.type
_entity.pdbx_description
1 polymer ?
#
loop_
_entity_poly.entity_id
_entity_poly.type
_entity_poly.pdbx_seq_one_letter_code
_entity_poly.pdbx_strand_id
1 'polypeptide(L)' 'WHRLIVGYSAMCPTYPADKLPAFSGLAQLFRRHRPATASYLAGLWSDNLPADLVWYNPQYPDSVPCSERAPSWSWACRDG' A
#
# COMPACT_ATOMS: atom_id res chain seq x y z
N TRP A 1 -1.78 9.53 -3.29
CA TRP A 1 -1.31 8.21 -2.82
C TRP A 1 -2.47 7.30 -2.43
N HIS A 2 -3.22 7.58 -1.36
CA HIS A 2 -4.32 6.72 -0.89
C HIS A 2 -5.35 6.29 -1.94
N ARG A 3 -5.75 7.16 -2.89
CA ARG A 3 -6.65 6.77 -3.98
C ARG A 3 -6.08 5.67 -4.88
N LEU A 4 -4.77 5.68 -5.13
CA LEU A 4 -4.08 4.63 -5.89
C LEU A 4 -4.10 3.32 -5.12
N ILE A 5 -3.85 3.38 -3.80
CA ILE A 5 -3.95 2.21 -2.92
C ILE A 5 -5.37 1.65 -2.96
N VAL A 6 -6.41 2.47 -2.73
CA VAL A 6 -7.82 2.02 -2.76
C VAL A 6 -8.14 1.31 -4.08
N GLY A 7 -7.83 1.95 -5.22
CA GLY A 7 -8.13 1.37 -6.53
C GLY A 7 -7.36 0.07 -6.81
N TYR A 8 -6.12 -0.03 -6.32
CA TYR A 8 -5.30 -1.22 -6.50
C TYR A 8 -5.66 -2.35 -5.53
N SER A 9 -6.00 -2.02 -4.29
CA SER A 9 -6.47 -2.98 -3.28
C SER A 9 -7.82 -3.60 -3.67
N ALA A 10 -8.65 -2.89 -4.43
CA ALA A 10 -9.90 -3.42 -4.97
C ALA A 10 -9.70 -4.31 -6.21
N MET A 11 -8.50 -4.35 -6.78
CA MET A 11 -8.16 -5.41 -7.74
C MET A 11 -7.91 -6.68 -6.94
N CYS A 12 -8.51 -7.80 -7.36
CA CYS A 12 -8.19 -9.13 -6.84
C CYS A 12 -7.04 -9.72 -7.66
N PRO A 13 -5.76 -9.50 -7.31
CA PRO A 13 -4.65 -10.06 -8.07
C PRO A 13 -4.66 -11.58 -7.97
N THR A 14 -4.38 -12.26 -9.09
CA THR A 14 -4.23 -13.72 -9.15
C THR A 14 -3.13 -14.23 -8.21
N TYR A 15 -2.09 -13.43 -7.98
CA TYR A 15 -0.99 -13.72 -7.07
C TYR A 15 -0.89 -12.64 -5.99
N PRO A 16 -1.45 -12.89 -4.79
CA PRO A 16 -1.44 -11.92 -3.70
C PRO A 16 -0.03 -11.44 -3.29
N ALA A 17 0.99 -12.29 -3.39
CA ALA A 17 2.37 -11.94 -3.06
C ALA A 17 2.93 -10.81 -3.94
N ASP A 18 2.42 -10.66 -5.17
CA ASP A 18 2.93 -9.69 -6.13
C ASP A 18 2.36 -8.29 -5.96
N LYS A 19 1.52 -8.03 -4.93
CA LYS A 19 0.92 -6.71 -4.71
C LYS A 19 1.95 -5.59 -4.63
N LEU A 20 2.95 -5.71 -3.76
CA LEU A 20 3.98 -4.66 -3.59
C LEU A 20 4.91 -4.56 -4.80
N PRO A 21 5.44 -5.67 -5.36
CA PRO A 21 6.24 -5.62 -6.59
C PRO A 21 5.50 -4.97 -7.75
N ALA A 22 4.25 -5.37 -8.03
CA ALA A 22 3.48 -4.83 -9.14
C ALA A 22 3.08 -3.36 -8.92
N PHE A 23 2.85 -2.95 -7.67
CA PHE A 23 2.57 -1.55 -7.34
C PHE A 23 3.82 -0.65 -7.35
N SER A 24 5.02 -1.22 -7.28
CA SER A 24 6.28 -0.47 -7.20
C SER A 24 6.51 0.45 -8.40
N GLY A 25 6.02 0.10 -9.58
CA GLY A 25 6.08 0.97 -10.76
C GLY A 25 5.29 2.27 -10.57
N LEU A 26 4.09 2.20 -9.96
CA LEU A 26 3.32 3.38 -9.59
C LEU A 26 4.03 4.20 -8.51
N ALA A 27 4.68 3.54 -7.55
CA ALA A 27 5.48 4.22 -6.53
C ALA A 27 6.64 5.02 -7.15
N GLN A 28 7.35 4.45 -8.13
CA GLN A 28 8.44 5.13 -8.83
C GLN A 28 7.97 6.34 -9.63
N LEU A 29 6.79 6.29 -10.26
CA LEU A 29 6.20 7.45 -10.91
C LEU A 29 5.79 8.51 -9.88
N PHE A 30 5.16 8.08 -8.78
CA PHE A 30 4.68 8.98 -7.73
C PHE A 30 5.82 9.66 -6.96
N ARG A 31 7.00 9.02 -6.88
CA ARG A 31 8.23 9.58 -6.28
C ARG A 31 8.56 10.97 -6.81
N ARG A 32 8.28 11.26 -8.09
CA ARG A 32 8.56 12.56 -8.72
C ARG A 32 7.80 13.73 -8.08
N HIS A 33 6.71 13.43 -7.37
CA HIS A 33 5.88 14.41 -6.66
C HIS A 33 6.17 14.48 -5.16
N ARG A 34 7.23 13.82 -4.69
CA ARG A 34 7.59 13.72 -3.27
C ARG A 34 8.95 14.38 -3.02
N PRO A 35 9.22 14.84 -1.78
CA PRO A 35 10.55 15.27 -1.38
C PRO A 35 11.60 14.20 -1.62
N ALA A 36 12.84 14.62 -1.94
CA ALA A 36 13.97 13.70 -2.09
C ALA A 36 14.26 12.90 -0.82
N THR A 37 13.92 13.45 0.35
CA THR A 37 14.08 12.83 1.68
C THR A 37 13.00 11.79 2.01
N ALA A 38 11.91 11.75 1.24
CA ALA A 38 10.89 10.74 1.45
C ALA A 38 11.46 9.35 1.11
N SER A 39 11.01 8.31 1.80
CA SER A 39 11.36 6.92 1.51
C SER A 39 10.10 6.12 1.25
N TYR A 40 10.14 5.25 0.25
CA TYR A 40 9.05 4.32 -0.01
C TYR A 40 9.20 3.11 0.90
N LEU A 41 8.20 2.86 1.74
CA LEU A 41 8.24 1.85 2.80
C LEU A 41 7.06 0.89 2.62
N ALA A 42 7.30 -0.24 1.95
CA ALA A 42 6.32 -1.32 1.78
C ALA A 42 4.89 -0.84 1.45
N GLY A 43 4.74 0.08 0.49
CA GLY A 43 3.42 0.62 0.12
C GLY A 43 3.07 1.99 0.72
N LEU A 44 3.90 2.53 1.62
CA LEU A 44 3.70 3.83 2.28
C LEU A 44 4.85 4.80 1.98
N TRP A 45 4.69 6.06 2.35
CA TRP A 45 5.74 7.08 2.23
C TRP A 45 6.14 7.65 3.60
N SER A 46 7.45 7.71 3.87
CA SER A 46 7.97 8.13 5.18
C SER A 46 7.64 9.59 5.54
N ASP A 47 7.46 10.46 4.56
CA ASP A 47 7.11 11.88 4.75
C ASP A 47 5.64 12.09 5.12
N ASN A 48 4.79 11.07 4.99
CA ASN A 48 3.37 11.11 5.35
C ASN A 48 2.95 9.93 6.23
N LEU A 49 3.93 9.32 6.93
CA LEU A 49 3.75 8.06 7.63
C LEU A 49 2.57 8.06 8.63
N PRO A 50 2.33 9.11 9.45
CA PRO A 50 1.21 9.12 10.38
C PRO A 50 -0.15 8.98 9.68
N ALA A 51 -0.35 9.65 8.54
CA ALA A 51 -1.60 9.59 7.80
C ALA A 51 -1.72 8.30 6.96
N ASP A 52 -0.59 7.77 6.50
CA ASP A 52 -0.49 6.53 5.75
C ASP A 52 -0.75 5.29 6.65
N LEU A 53 -0.38 5.33 7.94
CA LEU A 53 -0.62 4.25 8.91
C LEU A 53 -2.06 4.15 9.41
N VAL A 54 -2.76 5.29 9.52
CA VAL A 54 -4.18 5.33 9.92
C VAL A 54 -5.13 5.19 8.72
N TRP A 55 -4.58 4.89 7.54
CA TRP A 55 -5.38 4.67 6.35
C TRP A 55 -6.23 3.41 6.50
N TYR A 56 -7.48 3.50 6.05
CA TYR A 56 -8.42 2.38 6.04
C TYR A 56 -9.15 2.33 4.70
N ASN A 57 -9.54 1.13 4.27
CA ASN A 57 -10.41 0.94 3.12
C ASN A 57 -11.83 0.55 3.60
N PRO A 58 -12.85 1.41 3.41
CA PRO A 58 -14.21 1.12 3.84
C PRO A 58 -14.81 -0.16 3.23
N GLN A 59 -14.31 -0.57 2.06
CA GLN A 59 -14.80 -1.76 1.35
C GLN A 59 -14.27 -3.07 1.94
N TYR A 60 -13.18 -3.02 2.72
CA TYR A 60 -12.49 -4.19 3.26
C TYR A 60 -12.27 -4.02 4.75
N PRO A 61 -13.23 -4.44 5.59
CA PRO A 61 -13.12 -4.31 7.03
C PRO A 61 -11.92 -5.09 7.58
N ASP A 62 -11.42 -4.67 8.75
CA ASP A 62 -10.23 -5.21 9.44
C ASP A 62 -10.29 -6.71 9.79
N SER A 63 -11.37 -7.41 9.45
CA SER A 63 -11.60 -8.83 9.74
C SER A 63 -10.74 -9.79 8.93
N VAL A 64 -10.00 -9.31 7.91
CA VAL A 64 -9.11 -10.16 7.10
C VAL A 64 -7.73 -10.23 7.75
N PRO A 65 -7.24 -11.44 8.11
CA PRO A 65 -5.90 -11.61 8.68
C PRO A 65 -4.81 -11.08 7.76
N CYS A 66 -3.80 -10.48 8.38
CA CYS A 66 -2.61 -10.02 7.70
C CYS A 66 -1.78 -11.22 7.19
N SER A 67 -1.48 -11.27 5.90
CA SER A 67 -0.61 -12.29 5.31
C SER A 67 0.87 -11.94 5.51
N GLU A 68 1.72 -12.93 5.79
CA GLU A 68 3.18 -12.74 6.01
C GLU A 68 3.96 -12.18 4.81
N ARG A 69 3.30 -11.99 3.65
CA ARG A 69 3.90 -11.41 2.44
C ARG A 69 4.31 -9.94 2.58
N ALA A 70 3.80 -9.23 3.59
CA ALA A 70 4.11 -7.82 3.83
C ALA A 70 4.08 -7.51 5.34
N PRO A 71 4.75 -6.43 5.79
CA PRO A 71 4.70 -6.02 7.19
C PRO A 71 3.26 -5.73 7.64
N SER A 72 2.97 -5.96 8.92
CA SER A 72 1.61 -5.81 9.47
C SER A 72 1.02 -4.40 9.36
N TRP A 73 1.88 -3.40 9.23
CA TRP A 73 1.55 -1.98 9.06
C TRP A 73 1.41 -1.58 7.57
N SER A 74 1.61 -2.49 6.63
CA SER A 74 1.39 -2.25 5.21
C SER A 74 -0.04 -2.62 4.80
N TRP A 75 -0.66 -1.79 3.97
CA TRP A 75 -1.95 -2.11 3.34
C TRP A 75 -1.89 -3.39 2.49
N ALA A 76 -0.71 -3.74 1.94
CA ALA A 76 -0.53 -4.91 1.09
C ALA A 76 -0.51 -6.22 1.88
N CYS A 77 -0.45 -6.16 3.21
CA CYS A 77 -0.57 -7.34 4.05
C CYS A 77 -1.96 -7.97 3.93
N ARG A 78 -3.00 -7.19 3.60
CA ARG A 78 -4.38 -7.65 3.51
C ARG A 78 -4.85 -7.89 2.09
N ASP A 79 -5.70 -8.89 1.92
CA ASP A 79 -6.46 -9.06 0.70
C ASP A 79 -7.71 -8.16 0.73
N GLY A 80 -7.83 -7.33 -0.31
CA GLY A 80 -9.11 -6.79 -0.75
C GLY A 80 -9.57 -7.66 -1.92
#